data_AF-A2A146-F1
#
_entry.id   AF-A2A146-F1
#
_cell.length_a   1.000
_cell.length_b   1.000
_cell.length_c   1.000
_cell.angle_alpha   90.00
_cell.angle_beta   90.00
_cell.angle_gamma   90.00
#
_symmetry.space_group_name_H-M   'P 1'
#
loop_
_entity.id
_entity.type
_entity.pdbx_description
1 polymer ?
#
loop_
_entity_poly.entity_id
_entity_poly.type
_entity_poly.pdbx_seq_one_letter_code
_entity_poly.pdbx_strand_id
1 'polypeptide(L)'
;MQVTAKNPTRWGRDFERAAATNARVGKPVWHCSLRCAPGDRRLTDGEFADIAQTVAERMGFENHPWVAVRHDDDHIHLAVSRVDFQGSTWKNSHDRWKVVEVMREVERQHGLIEVASPDRARGRQASSGEQRRAVRTGKVPQRDGLREIVTAACDIAAGQGPEAFEAALAANPITRVQVRRNVASTGRMNGYSFNLPGYTDAAGEPIWLPASKLDRRLSWSQLEKTLTGPRPDRIAAEETVPRKRLERRETWEERRRDAGAEQFTAARWEQARAVVGEVAGQIRTEQSADTKWKQVESELTSQNETDKRSTGAVMAAAAALQPLRPLGQMLAADQERRKPWTPEQKRQYATAKAQAERAAKAKDAAKWTELPGGGHSRELRGLDAKLWVSDDGAWSITSKKDPDRQYAAGEAGTVAKAQAAAASAAKKQVQTLWKQTPPGERTEQAAKTIRRAVADLTPTKPADVPTPKRPGSPVVPPQAARFPDQVRDRDRGPSL
;
A
#
# COMPACT_ATOMS: atom_id res chain seq x y z
N MET A 1 13.74 -2.66 32.04
CA MET A 1 14.46 -3.79 31.40
C MET A 1 14.66 -3.42 29.94
N GLN A 2 15.89 -3.18 29.49
CA GLN A 2 16.16 -2.69 28.12
C GLN A 2 15.96 -3.77 27.06
N VAL A 3 15.23 -3.42 26.00
CA VAL A 3 15.07 -4.21 24.77
C VAL A 3 16.41 -4.23 24.02
N THR A 4 16.91 -5.41 23.67
CA THR A 4 18.18 -5.57 22.95
C THR A 4 17.93 -6.13 21.54
N ALA A 5 18.63 -5.58 20.55
CA ALA A 5 18.59 -5.88 19.12
C ALA A 5 19.08 -7.29 18.71
N LYS A 6 19.10 -8.24 19.67
CA LYS A 6 19.58 -9.59 19.44
C LYS A 6 18.38 -10.50 19.16
N ASN A 7 18.16 -10.76 17.87
CA ASN A 7 17.45 -11.94 17.34
C ASN A 7 15.92 -11.77 17.14
N PRO A 8 15.41 -11.59 15.90
CA PRO A 8 13.97 -11.56 15.61
C PRO A 8 13.24 -12.90 15.91
N THR A 9 13.94 -13.95 16.37
CA THR A 9 13.32 -15.20 16.85
C THR A 9 13.01 -15.25 18.34
N ARG A 10 13.43 -14.26 19.16
CA ARG A 10 13.24 -14.36 20.63
C ARG A 10 11.78 -14.10 21.06
N TRP A 11 11.12 -13.09 20.49
CA TRP A 11 9.74 -12.76 20.88
C TRP A 11 8.75 -13.86 20.46
N GLY A 12 8.98 -14.53 19.32
CA GLY A 12 8.19 -15.70 18.92
C GLY A 12 8.29 -16.84 19.94
N ARG A 13 9.51 -17.18 20.38
CA ARG A 13 9.73 -18.17 21.45
C ARG A 13 9.14 -17.75 22.79
N ASP A 14 9.20 -16.46 23.14
CA ASP A 14 8.59 -15.94 24.37
C ASP A 14 7.05 -16.03 24.29
N PHE A 15 6.45 -15.80 23.12
CA PHE A 15 5.01 -15.99 22.89
C PHE A 15 4.61 -17.46 22.96
N GLU A 16 5.39 -18.36 22.35
CA GLU A 16 5.21 -19.81 22.44
C GLU A 16 5.32 -20.28 23.90
N ARG A 17 6.35 -19.83 24.63
CA ARG A 17 6.55 -20.18 26.04
C ARG A 17 5.38 -19.70 26.90
N ALA A 18 4.94 -18.46 26.72
CA ALA A 18 3.82 -17.93 27.47
C ALA A 18 2.51 -18.65 27.12
N ALA A 19 2.21 -18.87 25.83
CA ALA A 19 1.03 -19.61 25.40
C ALA A 19 0.99 -21.05 25.94
N ALA A 20 2.15 -21.71 26.04
CA ALA A 20 2.25 -23.07 26.58
C ALA A 20 1.84 -23.17 28.06
N THR A 21 1.94 -22.08 28.84
CA THR A 21 1.51 -22.06 30.25
C THR A 21 0.00 -22.12 30.43
N ASN A 22 -0.79 -21.84 29.39
CA ASN A 22 -2.25 -21.98 29.42
C ASN A 22 -2.82 -22.39 28.05
N ALA A 23 -2.72 -23.69 27.74
CA ALA A 23 -3.19 -24.29 26.50
C ALA A 23 -4.71 -24.17 26.23
N ARG A 24 -5.52 -23.75 27.22
CA ARG A 24 -6.97 -23.52 27.03
C ARG A 24 -7.26 -22.31 26.14
N VAL A 25 -6.30 -21.41 25.97
CA VAL A 25 -6.46 -20.20 25.16
C VAL A 25 -6.17 -20.53 23.69
N GLY A 26 -7.22 -20.94 22.95
CA GLY A 26 -7.06 -21.34 21.54
C GLY A 26 -6.60 -20.24 20.56
N LYS A 27 -6.67 -18.96 20.97
CA LYS A 27 -6.12 -17.82 20.22
C LYS A 27 -5.24 -16.99 21.17
N PRO A 28 -3.98 -17.39 21.37
CA PRO A 28 -3.13 -16.81 22.41
C PRO A 28 -2.54 -15.46 22.02
N VAL A 29 -2.64 -15.04 20.76
CA VAL A 29 -2.07 -13.76 20.31
C VAL A 29 -3.16 -12.76 19.94
N TRP A 30 -3.01 -11.52 20.42
CA TRP A 30 -3.79 -10.35 20.03
C TRP A 30 -2.96 -9.44 19.13
N HIS A 31 -3.56 -8.97 18.04
CA HIS A 31 -2.90 -8.10 17.05
C HIS A 31 -3.72 -6.83 16.82
N CYS A 32 -3.04 -5.68 16.75
CA CYS A 32 -3.65 -4.40 16.44
C CYS A 32 -2.72 -3.56 15.57
N SER A 33 -3.26 -2.89 14.55
CA SER A 33 -2.50 -1.93 13.74
C SER A 33 -2.84 -0.52 14.20
N LEU A 34 -1.82 0.30 14.45
CA LEU A 34 -1.94 1.72 14.77
C LEU A 34 -1.38 2.50 13.58
N ARG A 35 -2.21 3.37 13.01
CA ARG A 35 -1.91 4.10 11.78
C ARG A 35 -2.20 5.59 11.96
N CYS A 36 -1.33 6.43 11.40
CA CYS A 36 -1.51 7.87 11.34
C CYS A 36 -2.63 8.23 10.37
N ALA A 37 -3.40 9.27 10.67
CA ALA A 37 -4.43 9.75 9.76
C ALA A 37 -3.80 10.37 8.50
N PRO A 38 -4.49 10.35 7.34
CA PRO A 38 -4.05 11.12 6.19
C PRO A 38 -3.92 12.61 6.55
N GLY A 39 -2.73 13.16 6.37
CA GLY A 39 -2.40 14.55 6.72
C GLY A 39 -1.62 14.72 8.03
N ASP A 40 -1.46 13.66 8.82
CA ASP A 40 -0.53 13.69 9.95
C ASP A 40 0.92 13.85 9.48
N ARG A 41 1.73 14.49 10.33
CA ARG A 41 3.18 14.48 10.16
C ARG A 41 3.73 13.05 10.29
N ARG A 42 4.86 12.78 9.65
CA ARG A 42 5.58 11.52 9.84
C ARG A 42 6.11 11.42 11.27
N LEU A 43 5.84 10.28 11.90
CA LEU A 43 6.38 9.94 13.21
C LEU A 43 7.74 9.26 13.07
N THR A 44 8.62 9.56 14.01
CA THR A 44 9.92 8.87 14.18
C THR A 44 9.73 7.51 14.84
N ASP A 45 10.73 6.64 14.76
CA ASP A 45 10.70 5.34 15.47
C ASP A 45 10.57 5.51 16.99
N GLY A 46 11.19 6.55 17.55
CA GLY A 46 11.07 6.89 18.96
C GLY A 46 9.63 7.25 19.35
N GLU A 47 8.97 8.09 18.55
CA GLU A 47 7.56 8.44 18.80
C GLU A 47 6.64 7.23 18.65
N PHE A 48 6.88 6.37 17.66
CA PHE A 48 6.12 5.12 17.54
C PHE A 48 6.36 4.17 18.72
N ALA A 49 7.58 4.11 19.25
CA ALA A 49 7.90 3.33 20.44
C ALA A 49 7.17 3.86 21.68
N ASP A 50 7.15 5.18 21.88
CA ASP A 50 6.43 5.85 22.97
C ASP A 50 4.92 5.62 22.89
N ILE A 51 4.35 5.68 21.68
CA ILE A 51 2.94 5.38 21.43
C ILE A 51 2.64 3.91 21.74
N ALA A 52 3.48 2.98 21.27
CA ALA A 52 3.29 1.57 21.52
C ALA A 52 3.36 1.22 23.02
N GLN A 53 4.31 1.84 23.74
CA GLN A 53 4.45 1.72 25.19
C GLN A 53 3.20 2.24 25.91
N THR A 54 2.73 3.44 25.55
CA THR A 54 1.51 4.03 26.11
C THR A 54 0.31 3.12 25.89
N VAL A 55 0.17 2.57 24.68
CA VAL A 55 -0.91 1.61 24.37
C VAL A 55 -0.77 0.35 25.20
N ALA A 56 0.44 -0.18 25.39
CA ALA A 56 0.66 -1.38 26.17
C ALA A 56 0.30 -1.21 27.65
N GLU A 57 0.68 -0.08 28.26
CA GLU A 57 0.34 0.26 29.64
C GLU A 57 -1.17 0.45 29.81
N ARG A 58 -1.80 1.27 28.98
CA ARG A 58 -3.23 1.56 29.08
C ARG A 58 -4.12 0.35 28.79
N MET A 59 -3.63 -0.58 27.97
CA MET A 59 -4.32 -1.84 27.69
C MET A 59 -4.06 -2.93 28.73
N GLY A 60 -3.10 -2.72 29.65
CA GLY A 60 -2.77 -3.66 30.73
C GLY A 60 -1.94 -4.85 30.27
N PHE A 61 -0.92 -4.62 29.44
CA PHE A 61 0.00 -5.66 28.94
C PHE A 61 1.25 -5.85 29.81
N GLU A 62 1.31 -5.27 31.00
CA GLU A 62 2.51 -5.18 31.86
C GLU A 62 3.23 -6.52 32.07
N ASN A 63 2.48 -7.60 32.27
CA ASN A 63 3.01 -8.96 32.47
C ASN A 63 3.02 -9.82 31.20
N HIS A 64 2.49 -9.28 30.11
CA HIS A 64 2.27 -9.99 28.86
C HIS A 64 3.39 -9.68 27.87
N PRO A 65 4.03 -10.69 27.26
CA PRO A 65 4.98 -10.45 26.18
C PRO A 65 4.30 -9.70 25.02
N TRP A 66 4.91 -8.61 24.58
CA TRP A 66 4.42 -7.86 23.42
C TRP A 66 5.57 -7.29 22.60
N VAL A 67 5.26 -6.97 21.34
CA VAL A 67 6.19 -6.35 20.39
C VAL A 67 5.42 -5.36 19.51
N ALA A 68 6.07 -4.23 19.19
CA ALA A 68 5.63 -3.31 18.16
C ALA A 68 6.55 -3.41 16.95
N VAL A 69 5.97 -3.54 15.76
CA VAL A 69 6.69 -3.69 14.50
C VAL A 69 6.28 -2.57 13.56
N ARG A 70 7.23 -1.76 13.11
CA ARG A 70 6.98 -0.77 12.06
C ARG A 70 6.87 -1.47 10.72
N HIS A 71 5.74 -1.26 10.04
CA HIS A 71 5.49 -1.88 8.73
C HIS A 71 5.67 -0.88 7.60
N ASP A 72 5.38 0.40 7.83
CA ASP A 72 5.58 1.46 6.86
C ASP A 72 5.83 2.80 7.59
N ASP A 73 5.96 3.87 6.82
CA ASP A 73 6.18 5.21 7.30
C ASP A 73 5.05 5.73 8.21
N ASP A 74 3.82 5.27 8.00
CA ASP A 74 2.60 5.77 8.63
C ASP A 74 1.98 4.83 9.67
N HIS A 75 2.48 3.60 9.86
CA HIS A 75 1.86 2.65 10.79
C HIS A 75 2.79 1.59 11.39
N ILE A 76 2.39 1.14 12.58
CA ILE A 76 2.96 0.02 13.32
C ILE A 76 1.91 -1.07 13.58
N HIS A 77 2.39 -2.28 13.85
CA HIS A 77 1.60 -3.40 14.35
C HIS A 77 2.04 -3.75 15.76
N LEU A 78 1.09 -3.79 16.70
CA LEU A 78 1.29 -4.41 18.00
C LEU A 78 0.85 -5.88 17.94
N ALA A 79 1.73 -6.75 18.40
CA ALA A 79 1.42 -8.14 18.70
C ALA A 79 1.65 -8.39 20.19
N VAL A 80 0.69 -9.06 20.84
CA VAL A 80 0.69 -9.27 22.30
C VAL A 80 0.29 -10.72 22.57
N SER A 81 1.09 -11.43 23.37
CA SER A 81 0.66 -12.69 23.95
C SER A 81 -0.40 -12.42 25.02
N ARG A 82 -1.62 -12.90 24.79
CA ARG A 82 -2.72 -12.85 25.76
C ARG A 82 -2.47 -13.72 26.98
N VAL A 83 -1.50 -14.64 26.93
CA VAL A 83 -1.08 -15.43 28.08
C VAL A 83 0.25 -14.86 28.57
N ASP A 84 0.41 -14.66 29.87
CA ASP A 84 1.70 -14.27 30.46
C ASP A 84 2.56 -15.51 30.75
N PHE A 85 3.75 -15.32 31.33
CA PHE A 85 4.62 -16.44 31.69
C PHE A 85 4.14 -17.24 32.92
N GLN A 86 3.04 -16.82 33.56
CA GLN A 86 2.43 -17.49 34.72
C GLN A 86 1.09 -18.15 34.37
N GLY A 87 0.66 -18.12 33.10
CA GLY A 87 -0.60 -18.69 32.63
C GLY A 87 -1.82 -17.78 32.80
N SER A 88 -1.66 -16.56 33.33
CA SER A 88 -2.74 -15.57 33.40
C SER A 88 -3.13 -15.12 32.00
N THR A 89 -4.43 -14.89 31.79
CA THR A 89 -4.96 -14.53 30.47
C THR A 89 -5.53 -13.11 30.45
N TRP A 90 -4.99 -12.28 29.57
CA TRP A 90 -5.55 -10.99 29.22
C TRP A 90 -6.88 -11.15 28.47
N LYS A 91 -7.93 -10.57 29.04
CA LYS A 91 -9.30 -10.60 28.48
C LYS A 91 -9.45 -9.49 27.45
N ASN A 92 -9.61 -9.88 26.19
CA ASN A 92 -9.81 -8.96 25.06
C ASN A 92 -11.25 -8.45 24.91
N SER A 93 -12.07 -8.52 25.96
CA SER A 93 -13.44 -8.02 25.94
C SER A 93 -13.45 -6.51 25.72
N HIS A 94 -14.17 -6.05 24.70
CA HIS A 94 -14.27 -4.64 24.30
C HIS A 94 -12.93 -3.98 23.95
N ASP A 95 -11.92 -4.79 23.58
CA ASP A 95 -10.58 -4.34 23.17
C ASP A 95 -10.60 -3.20 22.14
N ARG A 96 -11.45 -3.29 21.12
CA ARG A 96 -11.63 -2.26 20.09
C ARG A 96 -11.94 -0.89 20.69
N TRP A 97 -12.81 -0.86 21.70
CA TRP A 97 -13.25 0.40 22.30
C TRP A 97 -12.18 0.98 23.22
N LYS A 98 -11.49 0.12 23.98
CA LYS A 98 -10.37 0.51 24.82
C LYS A 98 -9.23 1.09 23.98
N VAL A 99 -8.84 0.42 22.89
CA VAL A 99 -7.82 0.94 21.96
C VAL A 99 -8.23 2.29 21.39
N VAL A 100 -9.48 2.44 20.92
CA VAL A 100 -9.95 3.72 20.36
C VAL A 100 -9.80 4.87 21.37
N GLU A 101 -10.15 4.63 22.63
CA GLU A 101 -10.05 5.62 23.71
C GLU A 101 -8.59 6.01 23.97
N VAL A 102 -7.70 5.01 24.07
CA VAL A 102 -6.25 5.23 24.21
C VAL A 102 -5.70 5.99 23.01
N MET A 103 -6.14 5.68 21.80
CA MET A 103 -5.70 6.40 20.61
C MET A 103 -6.14 7.87 20.60
N ARG A 104 -7.33 8.21 21.14
CA ARG A 104 -7.72 9.63 21.29
C ARG A 104 -6.76 10.36 22.24
N GLU A 105 -6.30 9.69 23.29
CA GLU A 105 -5.30 10.27 24.22
C GLU A 105 -3.96 10.48 23.53
N VAL A 106 -3.46 9.45 22.83
CA VAL A 106 -2.22 9.49 22.06
C VAL A 106 -2.22 10.63 21.04
N GLU A 107 -3.30 10.77 20.27
CA GLU A 107 -3.38 11.82 19.25
C GLU A 107 -3.25 13.22 19.87
N ARG A 108 -3.91 13.46 21.01
CA ARG A 108 -3.77 14.73 21.73
C ARG A 108 -2.37 14.95 22.28
N GLN A 109 -1.73 13.92 22.82
CA GLN A 109 -0.37 14.00 23.38
C GLN A 109 0.69 14.30 22.31
N HIS A 110 0.55 13.72 21.13
CA HIS A 110 1.53 13.84 20.04
C HIS A 110 1.19 14.95 19.02
N GLY A 111 0.08 15.68 19.22
CA GLY A 111 -0.39 16.74 18.33
C GLY A 111 -0.83 16.22 16.96
N LEU A 112 -1.46 15.04 16.92
CA LEU A 112 -1.97 14.39 15.71
C LEU A 112 -3.45 14.69 15.49
N ILE A 113 -3.93 14.39 14.28
CA ILE A 113 -5.34 14.57 13.91
C ILE A 113 -6.22 13.63 14.76
N GLU A 114 -7.12 14.22 15.55
CA GLU A 114 -8.11 13.45 16.30
C GLU A 114 -9.18 12.88 15.34
N VAL A 115 -9.07 11.60 14.99
CA VAL A 115 -10.07 10.86 14.21
C VAL A 115 -11.42 10.78 14.95
N ALA A 116 -12.53 10.80 14.20
CA ALA A 116 -13.84 10.61 14.79
C ALA A 116 -13.97 9.23 15.43
N SER A 117 -14.39 9.18 16.70
CA SER A 117 -14.67 7.90 17.37
C SER A 117 -15.83 7.18 16.67
N PRO A 118 -15.74 5.86 16.47
CA PRO A 118 -16.80 5.09 15.85
C PRO A 118 -18.08 5.19 16.69
N ASP A 119 -19.17 5.64 16.08
CA ASP A 119 -20.47 5.75 16.75
C ASP A 119 -20.99 4.34 17.12
N ARG A 120 -21.17 4.09 18.42
CA ARG A 120 -21.75 2.84 18.94
C ARG A 120 -23.18 2.60 18.41
N ALA A 121 -23.87 3.65 17.97
CA ALA A 121 -25.24 3.58 17.45
C ALA A 121 -25.32 3.33 15.94
N ARG A 122 -24.26 3.59 15.16
CA ARG A 122 -24.27 3.32 13.71
C ARG A 122 -24.31 1.82 13.45
N GLY A 123 -25.09 1.41 12.45
CA GLY A 123 -25.10 0.04 11.95
C GLY A 123 -23.70 -0.49 11.59
N ARG A 124 -23.62 -1.81 11.37
CA ARG A 124 -22.37 -2.45 10.91
C ARG A 124 -21.87 -1.66 9.69
N GLN A 125 -20.59 -1.31 9.60
CA GLN A 125 -19.99 -0.62 8.43
C GLN A 125 -19.69 -1.60 7.28
N ALA A 126 -19.66 -1.14 6.02
CA ALA A 126 -19.26 -1.98 4.89
C ALA A 126 -17.99 -2.80 5.22
N SER A 127 -18.01 -4.08 4.90
CA SER A 127 -16.92 -5.00 5.14
C SER A 127 -15.72 -4.64 4.25
N SER A 128 -14.51 -5.03 4.67
CA SER A 128 -13.31 -4.80 3.85
C SER A 128 -13.37 -5.46 2.47
N GLY A 129 -14.18 -6.52 2.31
CA GLY A 129 -14.45 -7.15 1.01
C GLY A 129 -15.37 -6.29 0.14
N GLU A 130 -16.43 -5.73 0.72
CA GLU A 130 -17.32 -4.77 0.04
C GLU A 130 -16.56 -3.50 -0.35
N GLN A 131 -15.69 -2.99 0.53
CA GLN A 131 -14.84 -1.83 0.26
C GLN A 131 -13.81 -2.11 -0.85
N ARG A 132 -13.14 -3.28 -0.85
CA ARG A 132 -12.23 -3.65 -1.94
C ARG A 132 -12.95 -3.87 -3.26
N ARG A 133 -14.15 -4.45 -3.23
CA ARG A 133 -15.00 -4.54 -4.43
C ARG A 133 -15.35 -3.15 -4.93
N ALA A 134 -15.79 -2.26 -4.04
CA ALA A 134 -16.11 -0.86 -4.35
C ALA A 134 -14.94 -0.14 -5.03
N VAL A 135 -13.73 -0.24 -4.48
CA VAL A 135 -12.51 0.34 -5.07
C VAL A 135 -12.20 -0.27 -6.45
N ARG A 136 -12.29 -1.60 -6.60
CA ARG A 136 -12.02 -2.28 -7.87
C ARG A 136 -13.06 -1.97 -8.95
N THR A 137 -14.32 -1.83 -8.56
CA THR A 137 -15.43 -1.61 -9.49
C THR A 137 -15.77 -0.12 -9.66
N GLY A 138 -15.16 0.78 -8.89
CA GLY A 138 -15.50 2.20 -8.82
C GLY A 138 -16.91 2.47 -8.26
N LYS A 139 -17.55 1.50 -7.61
CA LYS A 139 -18.96 1.58 -7.16
C LYS A 139 -19.01 1.85 -5.65
N VAL A 140 -19.97 2.62 -5.14
CA VAL A 140 -20.17 2.76 -3.68
C VAL A 140 -20.46 1.38 -3.05
N PRO A 141 -19.95 1.08 -1.82
CA PRO A 141 -20.30 -0.16 -1.15
C PRO A 141 -21.82 -0.33 -1.04
N GLN A 142 -22.34 -1.45 -1.56
CA GLN A 142 -23.79 -1.67 -1.73
C GLN A 142 -24.57 -1.50 -0.43
N ARG A 143 -23.94 -1.85 0.69
CA ARG A 143 -24.52 -1.78 2.02
C ARG A 143 -24.63 -0.37 2.58
N ASP A 144 -23.69 0.50 2.23
CA ASP A 144 -23.75 1.92 2.62
C ASP A 144 -24.79 2.65 1.75
N GLY A 145 -24.83 2.36 0.44
CA GLY A 145 -25.89 2.85 -0.45
C GLY A 145 -27.29 2.44 0.01
N LEU A 146 -27.51 1.16 0.33
CA LEU A 146 -28.79 0.70 0.89
C LEU A 146 -29.11 1.34 2.24
N ARG A 147 -28.13 1.56 3.12
CA ARG A 147 -28.36 2.24 4.40
C ARG A 147 -28.91 3.63 4.17
N GLU A 148 -28.30 4.42 3.29
CA GLU A 148 -28.73 5.79 3.01
C GLU A 148 -30.12 5.85 2.39
N ILE A 149 -30.39 5.03 1.37
CA ILE A 149 -31.71 4.98 0.71
C ILE A 149 -32.81 4.62 1.71
N VAL A 150 -32.57 3.57 2.51
CA VAL A 150 -33.58 3.04 3.43
C VAL A 150 -33.80 3.99 4.61
N THR A 151 -32.75 4.63 5.12
CA THR A 151 -32.89 5.68 6.15
C THR A 151 -33.67 6.88 5.61
N ALA A 152 -33.39 7.35 4.39
CA ALA A 152 -34.13 8.46 3.80
C ALA A 152 -35.62 8.10 3.58
N ALA A 153 -35.91 6.90 3.09
CA ALA A 153 -37.30 6.43 2.94
C ALA A 153 -38.02 6.30 4.29
N CYS A 154 -37.32 5.86 5.33
CA CYS A 154 -37.84 5.80 6.70
C CYS A 154 -38.19 7.20 7.22
N ASP A 155 -37.33 8.19 6.98
CA ASP A 155 -37.56 9.58 7.40
C ASP A 155 -38.78 10.19 6.67
N ILE A 156 -38.94 9.91 5.37
CA ILE A 156 -40.09 10.36 4.57
C ILE A 156 -41.39 9.75 5.09
N ALA A 157 -41.39 8.45 5.36
CA ALA A 157 -42.57 7.69 5.77
C ALA A 157 -42.85 7.70 7.28
N ALA A 158 -42.10 8.50 8.06
CA ALA A 158 -42.28 8.60 9.50
C ALA A 158 -43.73 9.01 9.84
N GLY A 159 -44.40 8.19 10.66
CA GLY A 159 -45.81 8.35 11.03
C GLY A 159 -46.83 8.07 9.92
N GLN A 160 -46.42 7.49 8.78
CA GLN A 160 -47.28 7.20 7.63
C GLN A 160 -47.50 5.70 7.38
N GLY A 161 -46.93 4.85 8.22
CA GLY A 161 -47.08 3.40 8.17
C GLY A 161 -46.14 2.67 7.20
N PRO A 162 -46.13 1.32 7.25
CA PRO A 162 -45.30 0.47 6.40
C PRO A 162 -45.52 0.63 4.89
N GLU A 163 -46.75 0.91 4.48
CA GLU A 163 -47.14 1.05 3.07
C GLU A 163 -46.52 2.30 2.45
N ALA A 164 -46.52 3.43 3.18
CA ALA A 164 -45.87 4.67 2.75
C ALA A 164 -44.34 4.51 2.66
N PHE A 165 -43.75 3.72 3.56
CA PHE A 165 -42.33 3.39 3.54
C PHE A 165 -41.94 2.57 2.31
N GLU A 166 -42.74 1.56 1.96
CA GLU A 166 -42.53 0.78 0.74
C GLU A 166 -42.77 1.62 -0.52
N ALA A 167 -43.78 2.48 -0.53
CA ALA A 167 -44.04 3.41 -1.62
C ALA A 167 -42.87 4.39 -1.80
N ALA A 168 -42.29 4.92 -0.72
CA ALA A 168 -41.12 5.80 -0.79
C ALA A 168 -39.87 5.09 -1.35
N LEU A 169 -39.70 3.80 -1.04
CA LEU A 169 -38.63 2.98 -1.62
C LEU A 169 -38.86 2.67 -3.10
N ALA A 170 -40.11 2.34 -3.47
CA ALA A 170 -40.51 2.02 -4.84
C ALA A 170 -40.48 3.26 -5.76
N ALA A 171 -40.81 4.44 -5.23
CA ALA A 171 -40.81 5.70 -5.95
C ALA A 171 -39.41 6.24 -6.27
N ASN A 172 -38.32 5.62 -5.76
CA ASN A 172 -36.96 6.00 -6.09
C ASN A 172 -36.56 5.44 -7.47
N PRO A 173 -36.52 6.28 -8.54
CA PRO A 173 -36.38 5.81 -9.91
C PRO A 173 -34.95 5.38 -10.24
N ILE A 174 -34.00 5.66 -9.34
CA ILE A 174 -32.57 5.52 -9.61
C ILE A 174 -32.06 4.15 -9.13
N THR A 175 -32.45 3.68 -7.94
CA THR A 175 -31.94 2.41 -7.37
C THR A 175 -32.83 1.20 -7.50
N ARG A 176 -34.12 1.36 -7.83
CA ARG A 176 -35.10 0.25 -7.93
C ARG A 176 -34.91 -0.80 -6.82
N VAL A 177 -34.88 -0.35 -5.56
CA VAL A 177 -34.62 -1.22 -4.41
C VAL A 177 -35.71 -2.28 -4.32
N GLN A 178 -35.32 -3.54 -4.28
CA GLN A 178 -36.23 -4.64 -4.02
C GLN A 178 -36.42 -4.80 -2.52
N VAL A 179 -37.68 -4.91 -2.10
CA VAL A 179 -38.07 -5.01 -0.69
C VAL A 179 -38.64 -6.39 -0.42
N ARG A 180 -38.24 -7.00 0.69
CA ARG A 180 -38.81 -8.25 1.18
C ARG A 180 -39.23 -8.10 2.64
N ARG A 181 -40.52 -8.31 2.93
CA ARG A 181 -41.03 -8.47 4.30
C ARG A 181 -40.62 -9.85 4.82
N ASN A 182 -39.95 -9.89 5.97
CA ASN A 182 -39.62 -11.13 6.67
C ASN A 182 -40.71 -11.42 7.69
N VAL A 183 -41.71 -12.20 7.31
CA VAL A 183 -42.82 -12.61 8.19
C VAL A 183 -42.58 -14.04 8.64
N ALA A 184 -42.68 -14.30 9.94
CA ALA A 184 -42.59 -15.65 10.49
C ALA A 184 -43.80 -16.50 10.04
N SER A 185 -43.70 -17.83 10.11
CA SER A 185 -44.83 -18.74 9.88
C SER A 185 -46.03 -18.46 10.78
N THR A 186 -45.81 -17.80 11.92
CA THR A 186 -46.83 -17.35 12.88
C THR A 186 -47.53 -16.05 12.48
N GLY A 187 -47.19 -15.44 11.33
CA GLY A 187 -47.75 -14.16 10.87
C GLY A 187 -47.07 -12.93 11.47
N ARG A 188 -46.14 -13.09 12.42
CA ARG A 188 -45.43 -11.95 13.04
C ARG A 188 -44.37 -11.37 12.10
N MET A 189 -44.39 -10.06 11.89
CA MET A 189 -43.34 -9.34 11.15
C MET A 189 -42.03 -9.32 11.97
N ASN A 190 -40.94 -9.85 11.39
CA ASN A 190 -39.60 -9.82 11.97
C ASN A 190 -38.75 -8.65 11.41
N GLY A 191 -39.12 -8.09 10.25
CA GLY A 191 -38.50 -6.90 9.67
C GLY A 191 -38.32 -6.98 8.16
N TYR A 192 -37.54 -6.05 7.61
CA TYR A 192 -37.29 -5.98 6.17
C TYR A 192 -35.92 -6.53 5.78
N SER A 193 -35.83 -7.02 4.55
CA SER A 193 -34.59 -7.23 3.82
C SER A 193 -34.64 -6.49 2.49
N PHE A 194 -33.50 -5.94 2.07
CA PHE A 194 -33.39 -5.15 0.86
C PHE A 194 -32.35 -5.74 -0.09
N ASN A 195 -32.61 -5.64 -1.38
CA ASN A 195 -31.65 -5.98 -2.42
C ASN A 195 -31.55 -4.85 -3.44
N LEU A 196 -30.32 -4.57 -3.90
CA LEU A 196 -30.10 -3.71 -5.06
C LEU A 196 -30.05 -4.57 -6.32
N PRO A 197 -30.71 -4.18 -7.43
CA PRO A 197 -30.57 -4.89 -8.70
C PRO A 197 -29.10 -5.03 -9.11
N GLY A 198 -28.70 -6.24 -9.52
CA GLY A 198 -27.30 -6.56 -9.84
C GLY A 198 -26.42 -6.87 -8.61
N TYR A 199 -26.95 -6.81 -7.39
CA TYR A 199 -26.27 -7.32 -6.21
C TYR A 199 -26.58 -8.81 -6.00
N THR A 200 -25.84 -9.63 -6.72
CA THR A 200 -25.98 -11.09 -6.71
C THR A 200 -24.74 -11.77 -6.15
N ASP A 201 -24.90 -13.02 -5.74
CA ASP A 201 -23.79 -13.90 -5.39
C ASP A 201 -23.12 -14.50 -6.64
N ALA A 202 -22.18 -15.42 -6.42
CA ALA A 202 -21.43 -16.07 -7.49
C ALA A 202 -22.31 -16.98 -8.38
N ALA A 203 -23.48 -17.40 -7.89
CA ALA A 203 -24.46 -18.18 -8.65
C ALA A 203 -25.47 -17.30 -9.40
N GLY A 204 -25.42 -15.98 -9.22
CA GLY A 204 -26.36 -15.04 -9.83
C GLY A 204 -27.62 -14.81 -9.00
N GLU A 205 -27.70 -15.34 -7.78
CA GLU A 205 -28.86 -15.16 -6.90
C GLU A 205 -28.77 -13.83 -6.12
N PRO A 206 -29.90 -13.12 -5.91
CA PRO A 206 -29.90 -11.82 -5.24
C PRO A 206 -29.50 -11.92 -3.76
N ILE A 207 -28.57 -11.07 -3.32
CA ILE A 207 -28.10 -11.03 -1.93
C ILE A 207 -28.97 -10.06 -1.12
N TRP A 208 -29.81 -10.63 -0.26
CA TRP A 208 -30.70 -9.87 0.61
C TRP A 208 -30.01 -9.38 1.89
N LEU A 209 -30.03 -8.07 2.13
CA LEU A 209 -29.45 -7.44 3.31
C LEU A 209 -30.54 -7.07 4.33
N PRO A 210 -30.52 -7.66 5.55
CA PRO A 210 -31.50 -7.32 6.58
C PRO A 210 -31.37 -5.87 7.05
N ALA A 211 -32.52 -5.20 7.26
CA ALA A 211 -32.61 -3.80 7.68
C ALA A 211 -31.81 -3.52 8.96
N SER A 212 -31.92 -4.40 9.96
CA SER A 212 -31.17 -4.32 11.24
C SER A 212 -29.65 -4.43 11.09
N LYS A 213 -29.16 -5.00 9.98
CA LYS A 213 -27.74 -5.07 9.66
C LYS A 213 -27.28 -3.82 8.92
N LEU A 214 -28.16 -3.17 8.15
CA LEU A 214 -27.89 -1.87 7.54
C LEU A 214 -27.70 -0.80 8.62
N ASP A 215 -28.69 -0.63 9.48
CA ASP A 215 -28.63 0.23 10.66
C ASP A 215 -29.47 -0.35 11.80
N ARG A 216 -29.01 -0.19 13.05
CA ARG A 216 -29.76 -0.68 14.20
C ARG A 216 -31.15 -0.04 14.25
N ARG A 217 -31.23 1.27 13.94
CA ARG A 217 -32.47 2.07 13.87
C ARG A 217 -33.50 1.52 12.88
N LEU A 218 -33.06 0.75 11.90
CA LEU A 218 -33.90 0.10 10.90
C LEU A 218 -34.35 -1.32 11.32
N SER A 219 -34.06 -1.74 12.56
CA SER A 219 -34.66 -2.96 13.13
C SER A 219 -36.17 -2.82 13.22
N TRP A 220 -36.93 -3.91 13.05
CA TRP A 220 -38.40 -3.84 13.01
C TRP A 220 -39.00 -3.13 14.23
N SER A 221 -38.52 -3.42 15.44
CA SER A 221 -39.04 -2.80 16.66
C SER A 221 -38.81 -1.29 16.77
N GLN A 222 -37.84 -0.74 16.02
CA GLN A 222 -37.56 0.69 15.96
C GLN A 222 -38.22 1.34 14.74
N LEU A 223 -38.20 0.63 13.62
CA LEU A 223 -38.84 1.04 12.37
C LEU A 223 -40.36 1.10 12.54
N GLU A 224 -40.98 0.08 13.12
CA GLU A 224 -42.41 0.03 13.44
C GLU A 224 -42.82 1.26 14.27
N LYS A 225 -42.10 1.54 15.37
CA LYS A 225 -42.33 2.73 16.20
C LYS A 225 -42.21 4.05 15.43
N THR A 226 -41.30 4.12 14.47
CA THR A 226 -41.06 5.34 13.68
C THR A 226 -42.14 5.52 12.60
N LEU A 227 -42.59 4.42 12.00
CA LEU A 227 -43.59 4.43 10.94
C LEU A 227 -45.02 4.56 11.50
N THR A 228 -45.31 4.03 12.68
CA THR A 228 -46.65 4.06 13.29
C THR A 228 -46.79 5.04 14.45
N GLY A 229 -45.68 5.56 14.98
CA GLY A 229 -45.68 6.59 16.02
C GLY A 229 -46.15 7.95 15.51
N PRO A 230 -46.45 8.91 16.41
CA PRO A 230 -46.80 10.27 16.04
C PRO A 230 -45.69 10.86 15.17
N ARG A 231 -46.09 11.50 14.06
CA ARG A 231 -45.16 12.19 13.17
C ARG A 231 -44.35 13.18 14.02
N PRO A 232 -43.02 13.12 14.05
CA PRO A 232 -42.24 13.95 14.95
C PRO A 232 -42.48 15.41 14.61
N ASP A 233 -43.14 16.13 15.53
CA ASP A 233 -43.32 17.57 15.42
C ASP A 233 -41.99 18.21 15.80
N ARG A 234 -41.25 18.70 14.80
CA ARG A 234 -39.86 19.19 14.97
C ARG A 234 -39.76 20.33 15.99
N ILE A 235 -40.88 21.00 16.30
CA ILE A 235 -40.97 22.17 17.20
C ILE A 235 -40.98 21.78 18.69
N ALA A 236 -41.57 20.63 19.06
CA ALA A 236 -41.81 20.30 20.48
C ALA A 236 -40.62 19.60 21.18
N ALA A 237 -39.62 19.12 20.43
CA ALA A 237 -38.48 18.39 21.01
C ALA A 237 -37.39 19.29 21.62
N GLU A 238 -37.45 20.62 21.41
CA GLU A 238 -36.42 21.57 21.89
C GLU A 238 -36.64 22.09 23.33
N GLU A 239 -37.83 21.97 23.91
CA GLU A 239 -38.16 22.63 25.19
C GLU A 239 -37.57 21.96 26.46
N THR A 240 -36.89 20.81 26.35
CA THR A 240 -36.46 20.03 27.54
C THR A 240 -35.00 20.21 27.98
N VAL A 241 -34.27 21.21 27.46
CA VAL A 241 -32.84 21.41 27.80
C VAL A 241 -32.62 22.59 28.79
N PRO A 242 -31.91 22.41 29.92
CA PRO A 242 -31.78 23.44 30.97
C PRO A 242 -31.12 24.76 30.56
N ARG A 243 -31.73 25.87 31.03
CA ARG A 243 -31.52 27.30 30.71
C ARG A 243 -30.08 27.86 30.74
N LYS A 244 -29.12 27.23 31.43
CA LYS A 244 -27.75 27.79 31.61
C LYS A 244 -26.83 27.66 30.38
N ARG A 245 -27.30 27.03 29.29
CA ARG A 245 -26.59 26.82 28.02
C ARG A 245 -27.09 27.72 26.88
N LEU A 246 -27.97 28.68 27.16
CA LEU A 246 -28.65 29.51 26.14
C LEU A 246 -27.89 30.81 25.81
N GLU A 247 -27.31 31.49 26.79
CA GLU A 247 -26.71 32.83 26.58
C GLU A 247 -25.46 32.83 25.66
N ARG A 248 -24.75 31.70 25.54
CA ARG A 248 -23.60 31.55 24.61
C ARG A 248 -23.99 31.08 23.20
N ARG A 249 -25.26 30.70 22.97
CA ARG A 249 -25.77 30.21 21.68
C ARG A 249 -26.42 31.32 20.86
N GLU A 250 -27.00 32.35 21.48
CA GLU A 250 -27.76 33.39 20.78
C GLU A 250 -26.95 34.15 19.72
N THR A 251 -25.69 34.49 20.00
CA THR A 251 -24.80 35.22 19.06
C THR A 251 -24.29 34.35 17.90
N TRP A 252 -24.36 33.03 18.01
CA TRP A 252 -23.97 32.08 16.96
C TRP A 252 -25.19 31.61 16.15
N GLU A 253 -26.37 31.58 16.76
CA GLU A 253 -27.62 31.15 16.13
C GLU A 253 -28.26 32.21 15.24
N GLU A 254 -28.05 33.50 15.49
CA GLU A 254 -28.56 34.55 14.62
C GLU A 254 -27.95 34.46 13.20
N ARG A 255 -26.64 34.17 13.12
CA ARG A 255 -25.95 33.88 11.83
C ARG A 255 -26.31 32.52 11.23
N ARG A 256 -26.82 31.59 12.04
CA ARG A 256 -27.17 30.21 11.61
C ARG A 256 -28.63 30.09 11.17
N ARG A 257 -29.52 30.99 11.61
CA ARG A 257 -30.93 31.05 11.19
C ARG A 257 -31.10 31.52 9.75
N ASP A 258 -30.30 32.49 9.30
CA ASP A 258 -30.38 32.97 7.91
C ASP A 258 -29.90 31.95 6.87
N ALA A 259 -28.99 31.04 7.23
CA ALA A 259 -28.42 30.07 6.29
C ALA A 259 -29.01 28.64 6.40
N GLY A 260 -29.70 28.31 7.50
CA GLY A 260 -30.00 26.92 7.87
C GLY A 260 -31.39 26.39 7.51
N ALA A 261 -32.37 27.27 7.27
CA ALA A 261 -33.77 26.86 7.14
C ALA A 261 -34.13 26.24 5.77
N GLU A 262 -33.43 26.59 4.69
CA GLU A 262 -33.69 26.02 3.36
C GLU A 262 -32.87 24.75 3.03
N GLN A 263 -31.75 24.51 3.73
CA GLN A 263 -30.78 23.49 3.30
C GLN A 263 -31.07 22.07 3.82
N PHE A 264 -31.85 21.88 4.89
CA PHE A 264 -31.78 20.61 5.65
C PHE A 264 -32.87 19.56 5.35
N THR A 265 -33.87 19.86 4.52
CA THR A 265 -34.91 18.89 4.12
C THR A 265 -34.77 18.42 2.67
N ALA A 266 -34.19 19.23 1.78
CA ALA A 266 -33.89 18.85 0.40
C ALA A 266 -32.50 18.20 0.24
N ALA A 267 -31.48 18.66 0.96
CA ALA A 267 -30.09 18.23 0.75
C ALA A 267 -29.84 16.75 1.07
N ARG A 268 -30.56 16.17 2.06
CA ARG A 268 -30.37 14.76 2.44
C ARG A 268 -30.89 13.81 1.36
N TRP A 269 -31.99 14.19 0.69
CA TRP A 269 -32.55 13.47 -0.45
C TRP A 269 -31.73 13.67 -1.73
N GLU A 270 -31.13 14.84 -1.92
CA GLU A 270 -30.17 15.08 -3.02
C GLU A 270 -28.85 14.35 -2.85
N GLN A 271 -28.30 14.30 -1.64
CA GLN A 271 -27.10 13.53 -1.32
C GLN A 271 -27.34 12.03 -1.52
N ALA A 272 -28.48 11.52 -1.02
CA ALA A 272 -28.88 10.14 -1.30
C ALA A 272 -29.05 9.91 -2.82
N ARG A 273 -29.71 10.82 -3.56
CA ARG A 273 -29.83 10.73 -5.03
C ARG A 273 -28.49 10.77 -5.76
N ALA A 274 -27.50 11.51 -5.28
CA ALA A 274 -26.18 11.62 -5.90
C ALA A 274 -25.39 10.30 -5.80
N VAL A 275 -25.31 9.73 -4.60
CA VAL A 275 -24.66 8.43 -4.33
C VAL A 275 -25.36 7.31 -5.11
N VAL A 276 -26.68 7.39 -5.21
CA VAL A 276 -27.53 6.44 -5.93
C VAL A 276 -27.45 6.62 -7.45
N GLY A 277 -27.31 7.85 -7.93
CA GLY A 277 -27.10 8.21 -9.34
C GLY A 277 -25.76 7.69 -9.88
N GLU A 278 -24.73 7.73 -9.05
CA GLU A 278 -23.42 7.12 -9.34
C GLU A 278 -23.54 5.60 -9.50
N VAL A 279 -24.23 4.92 -8.57
CA VAL A 279 -24.49 3.47 -8.64
C VAL A 279 -25.33 3.09 -9.87
N ALA A 280 -26.33 3.89 -10.25
CA ALA A 280 -27.21 3.62 -11.41
C ALA A 280 -26.61 3.99 -12.77
N GLY A 281 -25.70 4.97 -12.83
CA GLY A 281 -24.90 5.26 -14.03
C GLY A 281 -24.00 4.08 -14.38
N GLN A 282 -23.43 3.44 -13.36
CA GLN A 282 -22.50 2.32 -13.50
C GLN A 282 -23.18 0.97 -13.78
N ILE A 283 -24.48 0.81 -13.48
CA ILE A 283 -25.28 -0.36 -13.89
C ILE A 283 -25.73 -0.23 -15.36
N ARG A 284 -26.01 0.99 -15.84
CA ARG A 284 -26.39 1.24 -17.24
C ARG A 284 -25.23 1.02 -18.22
N THR A 285 -23.98 1.18 -17.78
CA THR A 285 -22.78 0.95 -18.61
C THR A 285 -22.45 -0.52 -18.87
N GLU A 286 -23.19 -1.48 -18.31
CA GLU A 286 -22.99 -2.92 -18.53
C GLU A 286 -23.98 -3.53 -19.56
N GLN A 287 -24.93 -2.78 -20.12
CA GLN A 287 -25.95 -3.32 -21.05
C GLN A 287 -26.01 -2.70 -22.48
N SER A 288 -25.07 -1.84 -22.87
CA SER A 288 -25.00 -1.42 -24.29
C SER A 288 -23.63 -0.81 -24.63
N ALA A 289 -22.68 -1.63 -25.07
CA ALA A 289 -21.34 -1.17 -25.43
C ALA A 289 -20.75 -1.81 -26.71
N ASP A 290 -21.53 -2.47 -27.56
CA ASP A 290 -21.03 -3.03 -28.83
C ASP A 290 -21.43 -2.22 -30.09
N THR A 291 -22.50 -1.43 -30.05
CA THR A 291 -23.01 -0.75 -31.26
C THR A 291 -22.40 0.63 -31.50
N LYS A 292 -21.77 1.26 -30.49
CA LYS A 292 -21.20 2.61 -30.61
C LYS A 292 -19.73 2.67 -31.04
N TRP A 293 -18.98 1.57 -30.94
CA TRP A 293 -17.56 1.53 -31.30
C TRP A 293 -17.29 1.30 -32.80
N LYS A 294 -18.27 0.80 -33.57
CA LYS A 294 -18.13 0.60 -35.02
C LYS A 294 -18.30 1.86 -35.87
N GLN A 295 -18.85 2.94 -35.29
CA GLN A 295 -19.13 4.19 -35.99
C GLN A 295 -17.98 5.21 -35.85
N VAL A 296 -17.20 5.13 -34.77
CA VAL A 296 -16.01 5.97 -34.53
C VAL A 296 -14.80 5.50 -35.34
N GLU A 297 -14.72 4.21 -35.66
CA GLU A 297 -13.61 3.63 -36.43
C GLU A 297 -13.65 3.99 -37.93
N SER A 298 -14.83 4.17 -38.53
CA SER A 298 -14.96 4.61 -39.94
C SER A 298 -14.69 6.10 -40.15
N GLU A 299 -14.80 6.90 -39.09
CA GLU A 299 -14.60 8.36 -39.14
C GLU A 299 -13.14 8.75 -38.86
N LEU A 300 -12.37 7.89 -38.20
CA LEU A 300 -10.91 8.05 -38.07
C LEU A 300 -10.12 7.70 -39.34
N THR A 301 -10.71 6.91 -40.25
CA THR A 301 -10.03 6.48 -41.49
C THR A 301 -10.09 7.53 -42.61
N SER A 302 -11.04 8.47 -42.57
CA SER A 302 -11.19 9.56 -43.54
C SER A 302 -10.32 10.80 -43.24
N GLN A 303 -9.85 10.96 -42.00
CA GLN A 303 -9.02 12.10 -41.58
C GLN A 303 -7.51 11.92 -41.91
N ASN A 304 -7.05 10.70 -42.19
CA ASN A 304 -5.62 10.36 -42.31
C ASN A 304 -5.07 10.43 -43.76
N GLU A 305 -5.93 10.72 -44.74
CA GLU A 305 -5.52 10.93 -46.15
C GLU A 305 -5.21 12.39 -46.49
N THR A 306 -5.67 13.35 -45.68
CA THR A 306 -5.46 14.79 -45.92
C THR A 306 -4.11 15.29 -45.41
N ASP A 307 -3.50 14.63 -44.42
CA ASP A 307 -2.17 15.01 -43.89
C ASP A 307 -0.98 14.51 -44.72
N LYS A 308 -1.20 13.61 -45.69
CA LYS A 308 -0.13 13.10 -46.57
C LYS A 308 0.22 14.03 -47.74
N ARG A 309 -0.48 15.15 -47.92
CA ARG A 309 -0.22 16.11 -49.02
C ARG A 309 0.59 17.36 -48.63
N SER A 310 0.87 17.59 -47.35
CA SER A 310 1.55 18.81 -46.87
C SER A 310 3.05 18.62 -46.57
N THR A 311 3.58 17.39 -46.62
CA THR A 311 4.99 17.06 -46.30
C THR A 311 5.88 16.84 -47.53
N GLY A 312 5.42 17.22 -48.73
CA GLY A 312 6.22 17.11 -49.97
C GLY A 312 6.97 18.38 -50.39
N ALA A 313 6.58 19.56 -49.89
CA ALA A 313 7.04 20.84 -50.46
C ALA A 313 8.28 21.46 -49.80
N VAL A 314 8.72 20.97 -48.64
CA VAL A 314 9.85 21.57 -47.88
C VAL A 314 11.19 20.87 -48.15
N MET A 315 11.16 19.64 -48.67
CA MET A 315 12.37 18.83 -48.90
C MET A 315 13.08 19.09 -50.24
N ALA A 316 12.53 19.94 -51.11
CA ALA A 316 13.09 20.22 -52.43
C ALA A 316 14.04 21.45 -52.50
N ALA A 317 14.13 22.27 -51.45
CA ALA A 317 14.89 23.54 -51.50
C ALA A 317 16.27 23.50 -50.80
N ALA A 318 16.64 22.42 -50.13
CA ALA A 318 17.90 22.32 -49.36
C ALA A 318 18.99 21.46 -50.04
N ALA A 319 18.84 21.18 -51.33
CA ALA A 319 19.73 20.31 -52.11
C ALA A 319 20.73 21.07 -53.02
N ALA A 320 20.96 22.37 -52.79
CA ALA A 320 21.91 23.15 -53.59
C ALA A 320 23.00 23.80 -52.70
N LEU A 321 24.25 23.42 -53.00
CA LEU A 321 25.54 24.02 -52.60
C LEU A 321 26.25 23.43 -51.36
N GLN A 322 27.34 22.69 -51.64
CA GLN A 322 28.52 22.61 -50.76
C GLN A 322 29.73 23.20 -51.48
N PRO A 323 30.67 23.77 -50.72
CA PRO A 323 32.08 23.51 -50.99
C PRO A 323 32.84 22.98 -49.76
N LEU A 324 33.96 22.32 -50.07
CA LEU A 324 34.90 21.60 -49.20
C LEU A 324 35.38 22.42 -47.98
N ARG A 325 35.58 21.74 -46.83
CA ARG A 325 36.01 22.36 -45.56
C ARG A 325 37.44 22.95 -45.66
N PRO A 326 37.64 24.26 -45.41
CA PRO A 326 38.97 24.87 -45.40
C PRO A 326 39.70 24.58 -44.08
N LEU A 327 41.04 24.60 -44.12
CA LEU A 327 42.00 24.38 -43.03
C LEU A 327 41.65 25.07 -41.69
N GLY A 328 40.93 26.20 -41.73
CA GLY A 328 40.41 26.88 -40.53
C GLY A 328 39.46 26.02 -39.69
N GLN A 329 38.69 25.09 -40.30
CA GLN A 329 37.85 24.15 -39.56
C GLN A 329 38.66 23.07 -38.84
N MET A 330 39.86 22.73 -39.34
CA MET A 330 40.75 21.77 -38.67
C MET A 330 41.42 22.41 -37.44
N LEU A 331 41.86 23.66 -37.55
CA LEU A 331 42.40 24.43 -36.42
C LEU A 331 41.32 24.76 -35.38
N ALA A 332 40.11 25.12 -35.81
CA ALA A 332 38.97 25.30 -34.92
C ALA A 332 38.59 23.99 -34.21
N ALA A 333 38.67 22.84 -34.90
CA ALA A 333 38.44 21.53 -34.29
C ALA A 333 39.52 21.14 -33.26
N ASP A 334 40.80 21.53 -33.45
CA ASP A 334 41.86 21.31 -32.45
C ASP A 334 41.69 22.23 -31.22
N GLN A 335 41.34 23.50 -31.44
CA GLN A 335 41.04 24.43 -30.36
C GLN A 335 39.80 23.99 -29.56
N GLU A 336 38.75 23.49 -30.23
CA GLU A 336 37.57 22.86 -29.61
C GLU A 336 37.95 21.64 -28.73
N ARG A 337 38.88 20.79 -29.19
CA ARG A 337 39.34 19.59 -28.45
C ARG A 337 40.09 19.90 -27.17
N ARG A 338 40.69 21.09 -27.07
CA ARG A 338 41.42 21.56 -25.89
C ARG A 338 40.53 22.30 -24.90
N LYS A 339 39.27 22.58 -25.24
CA LYS A 339 38.35 23.25 -24.33
C LYS A 339 38.06 22.37 -23.10
N PRO A 340 38.07 22.95 -21.89
CA PRO A 340 37.66 22.24 -20.69
C PRO A 340 36.20 21.80 -20.82
N TRP A 341 35.83 20.70 -20.15
CA TRP A 341 34.44 20.24 -20.15
C TRP A 341 33.50 21.37 -19.74
N THR A 342 32.41 21.49 -20.50
CA THR A 342 31.37 22.46 -20.16
C THR A 342 30.78 22.11 -18.79
N PRO A 343 30.19 23.09 -18.08
CA PRO A 343 29.48 22.81 -16.83
C PRO A 343 28.41 21.73 -16.99
N GLU A 344 27.77 21.65 -18.16
CA GLU A 344 26.77 20.62 -18.47
C GLU A 344 27.40 19.23 -18.62
N GLN A 345 28.50 19.08 -19.36
CA GLN A 345 29.22 17.81 -19.49
C GLN A 345 29.75 17.32 -18.14
N LYS A 346 30.23 18.23 -17.28
CA LYS A 346 30.63 17.91 -15.90
C LYS A 346 29.45 17.39 -15.08
N ARG A 347 28.28 18.03 -15.19
CA ARG A 347 27.04 17.59 -14.53
C ARG A 347 26.60 16.21 -15.05
N GLN A 348 26.55 16.01 -16.36
CA GLN A 348 26.18 14.73 -16.98
C GLN A 348 27.11 13.60 -16.54
N TYR A 349 28.42 13.82 -16.53
CA TYR A 349 29.37 12.83 -16.03
C TYR A 349 29.19 12.54 -14.54
N ALA A 350 29.00 13.58 -13.71
CA ALA A 350 28.74 13.41 -12.29
C ALA A 350 27.45 12.61 -12.04
N THR A 351 26.39 12.89 -12.80
CA THR A 351 25.12 12.15 -12.75
C THR A 351 25.32 10.68 -13.17
N ALA A 352 25.99 10.43 -14.28
CA ALA A 352 26.27 9.08 -14.76
C ALA A 352 27.15 8.29 -13.77
N LYS A 353 28.17 8.93 -13.18
CA LYS A 353 29.00 8.36 -12.12
C LYS A 353 28.17 8.01 -10.88
N ALA A 354 27.33 8.94 -10.41
CA ALA A 354 26.44 8.69 -9.27
C ALA A 354 25.43 7.56 -9.56
N GLN A 355 24.91 7.46 -10.79
CA GLN A 355 24.05 6.35 -11.22
C GLN A 355 24.79 5.01 -11.21
N ALA A 356 26.03 4.96 -11.72
CA ALA A 356 26.84 3.75 -11.70
C ALA A 356 27.17 3.30 -10.26
N GLU A 357 27.48 4.24 -9.37
CA GLU A 357 27.70 3.97 -7.94
C GLU A 357 26.42 3.47 -7.25
N ARG A 358 25.26 4.09 -7.52
CA ARG A 358 23.97 3.65 -7.00
C ARG A 358 23.61 2.25 -7.50
N ALA A 359 23.85 1.97 -8.78
CA ALA A 359 23.58 0.65 -9.36
C ALA A 359 24.46 -0.45 -8.75
N ALA A 360 25.74 -0.16 -8.47
CA ALA A 360 26.61 -1.10 -7.76
C ALA A 360 26.15 -1.34 -6.32
N LYS A 361 25.77 -0.29 -5.58
CA LYS A 361 25.20 -0.42 -4.23
C LYS A 361 23.90 -1.22 -4.24
N ALA A 362 23.03 -1.01 -5.22
CA ALA A 362 21.78 -1.76 -5.37
C ALA A 362 22.05 -3.26 -5.64
N LYS A 363 23.05 -3.58 -6.46
CA LYS A 363 23.48 -4.97 -6.69
C LYS A 363 24.02 -5.63 -5.42
N ASP A 364 24.78 -4.90 -4.60
CA ASP A 364 25.25 -5.42 -3.32
C ASP A 364 24.11 -5.56 -2.29
N ALA A 365 23.17 -4.61 -2.25
CA ALA A 365 21.97 -4.69 -1.41
C ALA A 365 21.09 -5.91 -1.78
N ALA A 366 20.94 -6.20 -3.08
CA ALA A 366 20.19 -7.36 -3.56
C ALA A 366 20.77 -8.72 -3.16
N LYS A 367 22.00 -8.76 -2.64
CA LYS A 367 22.60 -10.00 -2.06
C LYS A 367 22.05 -10.30 -0.66
N TRP A 368 21.29 -9.38 -0.08
CA TRP A 368 20.70 -9.50 1.25
C TRP A 368 19.19 -9.72 1.13
N THR A 369 18.68 -10.57 2.00
CA THR A 369 17.26 -10.83 2.17
C THR A 369 16.79 -10.08 3.41
N GLU A 370 15.85 -9.16 3.24
CA GLU A 370 15.15 -8.50 4.35
C GLU A 370 14.36 -9.53 5.16
N LEU A 371 14.40 -9.39 6.48
CA LEU A 371 13.74 -10.30 7.40
C LEU A 371 12.42 -9.70 7.89
N PRO A 372 11.36 -10.51 8.04
CA PRO A 372 10.17 -10.10 8.76
C PRO A 372 10.53 -9.73 10.20
N GLY A 373 10.32 -8.47 10.59
CA GLY A 373 10.67 -7.94 11.90
C GLY A 373 11.99 -7.16 11.98
N GLY A 374 12.57 -6.80 10.82
CA GLY A 374 13.73 -5.92 10.75
C GLY A 374 15.05 -6.67 10.57
N GLY A 375 16.02 -5.99 9.97
CA GLY A 375 17.32 -6.54 9.64
C GLY A 375 17.37 -7.33 8.33
N HIS A 376 18.56 -7.82 8.04
CA HIS A 376 18.95 -8.43 6.79
C HIS A 376 19.71 -9.72 7.07
N SER A 377 19.48 -10.73 6.25
CA SER A 377 20.26 -11.96 6.25
C SER A 377 20.87 -12.25 4.89
N ARG A 378 21.98 -12.97 4.88
CA ARG A 378 22.63 -13.41 3.66
C ARG A 378 23.27 -14.77 3.85
N GLU A 379 22.92 -15.71 2.98
CA GLU A 379 23.45 -17.07 3.04
C GLU A 379 24.58 -17.29 2.04
N LEU A 380 25.70 -17.84 2.50
CA LEU A 380 26.82 -18.16 1.62
C LEU A 380 26.60 -19.51 0.96
N ARG A 381 26.35 -19.53 -0.35
CA ARG A 381 26.09 -20.77 -1.09
C ARG A 381 27.31 -21.71 -1.03
N GLY A 382 27.06 -22.98 -0.70
CA GLY A 382 28.10 -24.01 -0.59
C GLY A 382 28.92 -23.99 0.71
N LEU A 383 28.64 -23.06 1.63
CA LEU A 383 29.26 -23.02 2.96
C LEU A 383 28.18 -23.09 4.06
N ASP A 384 28.56 -23.62 5.21
CA ASP A 384 27.74 -23.62 6.43
C ASP A 384 27.88 -22.27 7.17
N ALA A 385 27.51 -21.18 6.50
CA ALA A 385 27.61 -19.84 7.07
C ALA A 385 26.45 -18.94 6.62
N LYS A 386 25.86 -18.24 7.59
CA LYS A 386 24.82 -17.23 7.38
C LYS A 386 25.22 -15.93 8.08
N LEU A 387 25.11 -14.82 7.35
CA LEU A 387 25.38 -13.48 7.84
C LEU A 387 24.06 -12.84 8.26
N TRP A 388 24.12 -12.09 9.34
CA TRP A 388 23.00 -11.34 9.90
C TRP A 388 23.43 -9.90 10.12
N VAL A 389 22.53 -8.97 9.84
CA VAL A 389 22.68 -7.54 10.10
C VAL A 389 21.37 -7.03 10.65
N SER A 390 21.36 -6.37 11.80
CA SER A 390 20.19 -5.71 12.34
C SER A 390 20.09 -4.25 11.87
N ASP A 391 18.92 -3.64 12.05
CA ASP A 391 18.65 -2.27 11.57
C ASP A 391 19.43 -1.20 12.35
N ASP A 392 19.84 -1.50 13.57
CA ASP A 392 20.75 -0.68 14.38
C ASP A 392 22.23 -0.83 13.98
N GLY A 393 22.53 -1.74 13.04
CA GLY A 393 23.88 -1.92 12.50
C GLY A 393 24.77 -2.89 13.28
N ALA A 394 24.22 -3.69 14.20
CA ALA A 394 24.91 -4.88 14.68
C ALA A 394 24.95 -5.96 13.59
N TRP A 395 26.01 -6.79 13.59
CA TRP A 395 26.15 -7.87 12.63
C TRP A 395 26.78 -9.12 13.24
N SER A 396 26.43 -10.29 12.70
CA SER A 396 27.00 -11.57 13.11
C SER A 396 27.09 -12.57 11.96
N ILE A 397 27.92 -13.58 12.15
CA ILE A 397 28.11 -14.71 11.22
C ILE A 397 27.91 -15.99 12.04
N THR A 398 26.96 -16.83 11.64
CA THR A 398 26.62 -18.08 12.35
C THR A 398 26.68 -19.27 11.42
N SER A 399 26.73 -20.49 11.97
CA SER A 399 26.45 -21.71 11.20
C SER A 399 24.99 -21.70 10.72
N LYS A 400 24.72 -22.36 9.58
CA LYS A 400 23.35 -22.60 9.11
C LYS A 400 22.71 -23.78 9.82
N LYS A 401 23.53 -24.79 10.18
CA LYS A 401 23.09 -26.00 10.87
C LYS A 401 22.89 -25.77 12.37
N ASP A 402 23.74 -24.94 12.97
CA ASP A 402 23.71 -24.61 14.39
C ASP A 402 23.77 -23.08 14.60
N PRO A 403 22.62 -22.40 14.70
CA PRO A 403 22.58 -20.95 14.86
C PRO A 403 23.29 -20.42 16.12
N ASP A 404 23.46 -21.25 17.16
CA ASP A 404 24.15 -20.87 18.40
C ASP A 404 25.67 -20.83 18.20
N ARG A 405 26.17 -21.51 17.17
CA ARG A 405 27.58 -21.47 16.76
C ARG A 405 27.89 -20.20 15.97
N GLN A 406 28.29 -19.16 16.68
CA GLN A 406 28.73 -17.89 16.11
C GLN A 406 30.24 -17.91 15.74
N TYR A 407 30.55 -17.49 14.52
CA TYR A 407 31.91 -17.38 14.01
C TYR A 407 32.53 -16.00 14.21
N ALA A 408 31.74 -14.94 14.08
CA ALA A 408 32.15 -13.56 14.33
C ALA A 408 30.94 -12.65 14.57
N ALA A 409 31.16 -11.52 15.22
CA ALA A 409 30.18 -10.45 15.35
C ALA A 409 30.88 -9.10 15.50
N GLY A 410 30.11 -8.03 15.33
CA GLY A 410 30.54 -6.67 15.54
C GLY A 410 29.39 -5.69 15.36
N GLU A 411 29.73 -4.40 15.32
CA GLU A 411 28.78 -3.32 15.17
C GLU A 411 29.33 -2.26 14.22
N ALA A 412 28.46 -1.62 13.46
CA ALA A 412 28.80 -0.47 12.63
C ALA A 412 27.59 0.47 12.57
N GLY A 413 27.81 1.77 12.71
CA GLY A 413 26.72 2.75 12.91
C GLY A 413 25.72 2.96 11.77
N THR A 414 25.71 2.12 10.71
CA THR A 414 24.64 2.09 9.70
C THR A 414 24.51 0.67 9.13
N VAL A 415 23.31 0.25 8.73
CA VAL A 415 23.06 -1.06 8.08
C VAL A 415 24.01 -1.33 6.91
N ALA A 416 24.22 -0.35 6.02
CA ALA A 416 25.10 -0.53 4.87
C ALA A 416 26.57 -0.79 5.27
N LYS A 417 27.07 -0.09 6.31
CA LYS A 417 28.40 -0.34 6.88
C LYS A 417 28.46 -1.70 7.57
N ALA A 418 27.40 -2.11 8.27
CA ALA A 418 27.30 -3.39 8.94
C ALA A 418 27.28 -4.56 7.95
N GLN A 419 26.53 -4.45 6.85
CA GLN A 419 26.55 -5.39 5.72
C GLN A 419 27.95 -5.51 5.10
N ALA A 420 28.62 -4.38 4.86
CA ALA A 420 29.99 -4.38 4.35
C ALA A 420 30.99 -5.01 5.34
N ALA A 421 30.86 -4.71 6.64
CA ALA A 421 31.70 -5.25 7.70
C ALA A 421 31.50 -6.76 7.85
N ALA A 422 30.26 -7.23 7.87
CA ALA A 422 29.92 -8.65 7.92
C ALA A 422 30.48 -9.41 6.70
N ALA A 423 30.32 -8.86 5.50
CA ALA A 423 30.86 -9.48 4.29
C ALA A 423 32.40 -9.52 4.29
N SER A 424 33.05 -8.46 4.75
CA SER A 424 34.51 -8.40 4.89
C SER A 424 35.03 -9.40 5.93
N ALA A 425 34.38 -9.48 7.08
CA ALA A 425 34.70 -10.44 8.14
C ALA A 425 34.52 -11.89 7.66
N ALA A 426 33.41 -12.19 6.98
CA ALA A 426 33.16 -13.49 6.38
C ALA A 426 34.24 -13.87 5.35
N LYS A 427 34.61 -12.92 4.47
CA LYS A 427 35.65 -13.14 3.45
C LYS A 427 36.99 -13.47 4.10
N LYS A 428 37.37 -12.71 5.14
CA LYS A 428 38.59 -12.96 5.91
C LYS A 428 38.57 -14.36 6.53
N GLN A 429 37.45 -14.76 7.14
CA GLN A 429 37.33 -16.10 7.73
C GLN A 429 37.43 -17.22 6.69
N VAL A 430 36.71 -17.12 5.58
CA VAL A 430 36.76 -18.10 4.49
C VAL A 430 38.18 -18.25 3.94
N GLN A 431 38.90 -17.13 3.76
CA GLN A 431 40.30 -17.15 3.31
C GLN A 431 41.25 -17.75 4.36
N THR A 432 41.05 -17.45 5.64
CA THR A 432 41.84 -18.04 6.73
C THR A 432 41.62 -19.54 6.83
N LEU A 433 40.36 -19.99 6.80
CA LEU A 433 40.02 -21.41 6.83
C LEU A 433 40.64 -22.16 5.65
N TRP A 434 40.54 -21.62 4.43
CA TRP A 434 41.15 -22.23 3.24
C TRP A 434 42.67 -22.35 3.35
N LYS A 435 43.35 -21.35 3.94
CA LYS A 435 44.80 -21.41 4.19
C LYS A 435 45.17 -22.50 5.19
N GLN A 436 44.31 -22.75 6.18
CA GLN A 436 44.51 -23.77 7.21
C GLN A 436 44.10 -25.17 6.77
N THR A 437 43.27 -25.32 5.73
CA THR A 437 42.89 -26.62 5.17
C THR A 437 44.12 -27.39 4.66
N PRO A 438 44.35 -28.65 5.10
CA PRO A 438 45.46 -29.48 4.63
C PRO A 438 45.41 -29.73 3.10
N PRO A 439 46.56 -29.89 2.42
CA PRO A 439 46.60 -30.09 0.96
C PRO A 439 45.74 -31.27 0.47
N GLY A 440 45.66 -32.36 1.23
CA GLY A 440 44.86 -33.55 0.88
C GLY A 440 43.35 -33.31 0.87
N GLU A 441 42.86 -32.27 1.55
CA GLU A 441 41.44 -31.90 1.61
C GLU A 441 41.08 -30.79 0.59
N ARG A 442 42.08 -30.20 -0.08
CA ARG A 442 41.90 -29.13 -1.09
C ARG A 442 41.51 -29.70 -2.46
N THR A 443 40.37 -30.35 -2.51
CA THR A 443 39.80 -30.83 -3.78
C THR A 443 39.49 -29.65 -4.72
N GLU A 444 39.46 -29.91 -6.02
CA GLU A 444 39.09 -28.89 -7.02
C GLU A 444 37.68 -28.32 -6.76
N GLN A 445 36.76 -29.18 -6.32
CA GLN A 445 35.41 -28.80 -5.94
C GLN A 445 35.39 -27.86 -4.73
N ALA A 446 36.20 -28.13 -3.70
CA ALA A 446 36.34 -27.23 -2.55
C ALA A 446 36.93 -25.88 -2.98
N ALA A 447 37.97 -25.88 -3.82
CA ALA A 447 38.58 -24.65 -4.34
C ALA A 447 37.58 -23.82 -5.18
N LYS A 448 36.71 -24.47 -5.96
CA LYS A 448 35.64 -23.80 -6.72
C LYS A 448 34.59 -23.17 -5.80
N THR A 449 34.18 -23.87 -4.75
CA THR A 449 33.24 -23.35 -3.74
C THR A 449 33.81 -22.13 -3.01
N ILE A 450 35.08 -22.19 -2.58
CA ILE A 450 35.74 -21.07 -1.92
C ILE A 450 35.88 -19.86 -2.86
N ARG A 451 36.28 -20.07 -4.12
CA ARG A 451 36.33 -18.97 -5.11
C ARG A 451 34.98 -18.29 -5.31
N ARG A 452 33.89 -19.07 -5.40
CA ARG A 452 32.52 -18.54 -5.52
C ARG A 452 32.12 -17.74 -4.28
N ALA A 453 32.38 -18.26 -3.08
CA ALA A 453 32.08 -17.56 -1.83
C ALA A 453 32.86 -16.23 -1.71
N VAL A 454 34.15 -16.22 -2.04
CA VAL A 454 34.98 -15.01 -2.02
C VAL A 454 34.51 -13.99 -3.06
N ALA A 455 34.13 -14.42 -4.26
CA ALA A 455 33.58 -13.55 -5.30
C ALA A 455 32.25 -12.92 -4.88
N ASP A 456 31.35 -13.73 -4.31
CA ASP A 456 30.06 -13.28 -3.79
C ASP A 456 30.25 -12.20 -2.71
N LEU A 457 31.13 -12.45 -1.74
CA LEU A 457 31.45 -11.55 -0.63
C LEU A 457 32.23 -10.29 -1.03
N THR A 458 32.73 -10.20 -2.26
CA THR A 458 33.46 -9.03 -2.72
C THR A 458 32.47 -7.93 -3.17
N PRO A 459 32.67 -6.66 -2.76
CA PRO A 459 31.80 -5.55 -3.17
C PRO A 459 31.75 -5.41 -4.69
N THR A 460 30.56 -5.07 -5.20
CA THR A 460 30.35 -4.87 -6.63
C THR A 460 31.02 -3.58 -7.08
N LYS A 461 31.93 -3.67 -8.05
CA LYS A 461 32.57 -2.48 -8.63
C LYS A 461 31.54 -1.70 -9.47
N PRO A 462 31.45 -0.35 -9.32
CA PRO A 462 30.68 0.48 -10.25
C PRO A 462 31.09 0.26 -11.70
N ALA A 463 30.13 0.32 -12.61
CA ALA A 463 30.41 0.27 -14.04
C ALA A 463 31.30 1.46 -14.43
N ASP A 464 32.26 1.22 -15.33
CA ASP A 464 33.12 2.28 -15.83
C ASP A 464 32.26 3.26 -16.65
N VAL A 465 32.18 4.50 -16.16
CA VAL A 465 31.43 5.57 -16.84
C VAL A 465 32.33 6.18 -17.90
N PRO A 466 31.94 6.14 -19.19
CA PRO A 466 32.73 6.75 -20.25
C PRO A 466 32.95 8.23 -19.95
N THR A 467 34.21 8.66 -20.01
CA THR A 467 34.52 10.08 -19.90
C THR A 467 33.89 10.83 -21.08
N PRO A 468 33.22 11.96 -20.86
CA PRO A 468 32.68 12.78 -21.92
C PRO A 468 33.76 13.06 -22.96
N LYS A 469 33.49 12.70 -24.21
CA LYS A 469 34.38 13.03 -25.32
C LYS A 469 34.52 14.54 -25.35
N ARG A 470 35.77 15.02 -25.30
CA ARG A 470 36.06 16.45 -25.46
C ARG A 470 35.47 16.94 -26.80
N PRO A 471 34.95 18.18 -26.86
CA PRO A 471 34.34 18.72 -28.08
C PRO A 471 35.29 18.50 -29.27
N GLY A 472 34.79 17.86 -30.35
CA GLY A 472 35.58 17.62 -31.56
C GLY A 472 36.20 16.24 -31.74
N SER A 473 36.17 15.32 -30.76
CA SER A 473 36.59 13.92 -31.00
C SER A 473 35.71 13.24 -32.05
N PRO A 474 36.27 12.52 -33.05
CA PRO A 474 35.46 11.97 -34.12
C PRO A 474 34.48 10.93 -33.56
N VAL A 475 33.21 11.07 -33.94
CA VAL A 475 32.21 10.03 -33.78
C VAL A 475 32.54 9.00 -34.86
N VAL A 476 33.15 7.88 -34.48
CA VAL A 476 33.18 6.69 -35.34
C VAL A 476 31.78 6.09 -35.25
N PRO A 477 30.95 6.13 -36.31
CA PRO A 477 29.67 5.45 -36.30
C PRO A 477 29.90 3.93 -36.15
N PRO A 478 28.97 3.19 -35.54
CA PRO A 478 29.12 1.75 -35.38
C PRO A 478 29.29 1.09 -36.75
N GLN A 479 30.33 0.26 -36.91
CA GLN A 479 30.54 -0.50 -38.14
C GLN A 479 29.35 -1.43 -38.35
N ALA A 480 28.58 -1.18 -39.40
CA ALA A 480 27.62 -2.13 -39.92
C ALA A 480 28.36 -3.43 -40.28
N ALA A 481 27.79 -4.57 -39.88
CA ALA A 481 28.33 -5.89 -40.15
C ALA A 481 28.62 -6.04 -41.65
N ARG A 482 29.89 -6.33 -41.98
CA ARG A 482 30.26 -6.79 -43.32
C ARG A 482 29.73 -8.22 -43.49
N PHE A 483 28.73 -8.38 -44.34
CA PHE A 483 28.47 -9.65 -44.99
C PHE A 483 29.72 -10.04 -45.81
N PRO A 484 30.19 -11.29 -45.76
CA PRO A 484 31.36 -11.70 -46.52
C PRO A 484 30.99 -11.83 -47.99
N ASP A 485 31.62 -11.01 -48.83
CA ASP A 485 31.55 -11.17 -50.28
C ASP A 485 32.37 -12.39 -50.71
N GLN A 486 31.76 -13.16 -51.60
CA GLN A 486 32.32 -14.37 -52.17
C GLN A 486 33.59 -14.05 -52.96
N VAL A 487 34.70 -14.69 -52.60
CA VAL A 487 35.78 -14.98 -53.55
C VAL A 487 35.69 -16.47 -53.85
N ARG A 488 34.95 -16.79 -54.92
CA ARG A 488 35.12 -18.04 -55.65
C ARG A 488 36.37 -17.89 -56.49
N ASP A 489 37.42 -18.55 -56.05
CA ASP A 489 38.60 -18.76 -56.86
C ASP A 489 38.24 -19.66 -58.05
N ARG A 490 38.69 -19.25 -59.23
CA ARG A 490 38.56 -20.02 -60.47
C ARG A 490 39.72 -21.00 -60.50
N ASP A 491 39.45 -22.28 -60.69
CA ASP A 491 40.14 -22.99 -61.76
C ASP A 491 39.44 -24.29 -62.17
N ARG A 492 39.26 -24.37 -63.50
CA ARG A 492 39.49 -25.52 -64.41
C ARG A 492 39.01 -26.91 -63.97
N GLY A 493 38.14 -27.48 -64.81
CA GLY A 493 37.77 -28.90 -64.83
C GLY A 493 38.94 -29.83 -65.19
N PRO A 494 38.69 -31.14 -65.40
CA PRO A 494 37.80 -31.57 -66.47
C PRO A 494 36.78 -32.65 -66.07
N SER A 495 35.89 -32.90 -67.02
CA SER A 495 34.97 -34.02 -67.14
C SER A 495 35.55 -35.37 -66.71
N LEU A 496 34.79 -36.14 -65.94
CA LEU A 496 34.28 -37.48 -66.27
C LEU A 496 33.13 -37.84 -65.32
#